data_AF-A0A2D6U372-F1
#
_entry.id   AF-A0A2D6U372-F1
#
_cell.length_a   1.000
_cell.length_b   1.000
_cell.length_c   1.000
_cell.angle_alpha   90.00
_cell.angle_beta   90.00
_cell.angle_gamma   90.00
#
_symmetry.space_group_name_H-M   'P 1'
#
loop_
_entity.id
_entity.type
_entity.pdbx_description
1 polymer ?
#
loop_
_entity_poly.entity_id
_entity_poly.type
_entity_poly.pdbx_seq_one_letter_code
_entity_poly.pdbx_strand_id
1 'polypeptide(L)'
;NPGVDISTVRVKVFDSVQSTAYQIFDYADNILDVNSESNAFFFEEVEDERYEMFFGDGVLGKKLDSGNKIEVTYLVTNGDETNGAKSFTFNGIITDKFSNTGYAYNTTINPAATVAANGGAGIESISKIKFNAPKYFSTQDRAVTSADYAAIVRNIYPAISDVIIYGGEDAVPPEYGKVKISIKPTQASYLSSTTKKDIVDQLKKYMVASVTPEVIDPSILYIEVTSSVFYNSSVTTQRPEEIRDRILANINTYLGQSNVEKFNGKFRFSKFVSTIDGSDRSINSNDTTIMLRKDFFPQINSSSFYEVCYQNAFYKDCDGPTLMSSGFKVSEFPSYTVYFEDRDGVIALYRLDSLTSEKITLNDNIGSVDYEKGEVMLYDLTIIQGSYGDNRIEIRVKPELNDINASRELYLDVDVPKSKFTVYPE
;
A
#
# COMPACT_ATOMS: atom_id res chain seq x y z
N ASN A 1 -7.32 17.14 23.62
CA ASN A 1 -8.17 17.16 22.41
C ASN A 1 -8.15 15.78 21.80
N PRO A 2 -9.29 15.22 21.39
CA PRO A 2 -9.31 13.99 20.59
C PRO A 2 -8.71 14.27 19.20
N GLY A 3 -8.05 13.27 18.60
CA GLY A 3 -7.45 13.39 17.25
C GLY A 3 -6.16 14.21 17.17
N VAL A 4 -5.45 14.37 18.29
CA VAL A 4 -4.12 15.01 18.30
C VAL A 4 -3.08 14.04 17.75
N ASP A 5 -2.28 14.51 16.79
CA ASP A 5 -1.12 13.77 16.32
C ASP A 5 0.08 14.07 17.21
N ILE A 6 0.46 13.09 18.06
CA ILE A 6 1.58 13.20 19.00
C ILE A 6 2.92 13.51 18.32
N SER A 7 3.11 13.09 17.06
CA SER A 7 4.35 13.35 16.31
C SER A 7 4.52 14.82 15.92
N THR A 8 3.40 15.57 15.87
CA THR A 8 3.37 17.00 15.52
C THR A 8 3.50 17.91 16.73
N VAL A 9 3.43 17.36 17.95
CA VAL A 9 3.46 18.18 19.16
C VAL A 9 4.84 18.83 19.32
N ARG A 10 4.83 20.13 19.58
CA ARG A 10 6.03 20.93 19.88
C ARG A 10 5.80 21.68 21.18
N VAL A 11 6.73 21.51 22.10
CA VAL A 11 6.65 22.09 23.45
C VAL A 11 7.78 23.12 23.61
N LYS A 12 7.40 24.35 23.96
CA LYS A 12 8.32 25.41 24.35
C LYS A 12 8.10 25.76 25.80
N VAL A 13 9.17 25.80 26.57
CA VAL A 13 9.15 26.19 27.98
C VAL A 13 9.91 27.51 28.14
N PHE A 14 9.26 28.49 28.77
CA PHE A 14 9.82 29.80 29.06
C PHE A 14 10.11 29.92 30.56
N ASP A 15 11.23 30.54 30.91
CA ASP A 15 11.66 30.67 32.31
C ASP A 15 10.64 31.41 33.19
N SER A 16 9.90 32.36 32.62
CA SER A 16 8.80 33.04 33.30
C SER A 16 7.73 33.50 32.30
N VAL A 17 6.56 33.90 32.81
CA VAL A 17 5.44 34.41 32.01
C VAL A 17 5.81 35.63 31.15
N GLN A 18 6.81 36.42 31.57
CA GLN A 18 7.29 37.61 30.85
C GLN A 18 8.54 37.36 30.00
N SER A 19 9.15 36.18 30.10
CA SER A 19 10.36 35.86 29.35
C SER A 19 10.05 35.64 27.86
N THR A 20 10.93 36.13 27.00
CA THR A 20 10.93 35.83 25.56
C THR A 20 11.89 34.71 25.19
N ALA A 21 12.77 34.31 26.10
CA ALA A 21 13.67 33.18 25.92
C ALA A 21 12.94 31.88 26.23
N TYR A 22 13.06 30.90 25.33
CA TYR A 22 12.44 29.58 25.47
C TYR A 22 13.45 28.45 25.23
N GLN A 23 13.17 27.32 25.85
CA GLN A 23 13.82 26.04 25.60
C GLN A 23 12.83 25.12 24.90
N ILE A 24 13.30 24.40 23.88
CA ILE A 24 12.52 23.36 23.22
C ILE A 24 12.71 22.08 24.00
N PHE A 25 11.59 21.43 24.30
CA PHE A 25 11.58 20.10 24.90
C PHE A 25 11.21 19.10 23.81
N ASP A 26 11.91 17.98 23.78
CA ASP A 26 11.70 16.89 22.83
C ASP A 26 10.92 15.74 23.46
N TYR A 27 10.09 15.07 22.67
CA TYR A 27 9.34 13.92 23.12
C TYR A 27 10.30 12.75 23.35
N ALA A 28 10.28 12.18 24.54
CA ALA A 28 11.06 11.00 24.89
C ALA A 28 10.16 9.78 25.00
N ASP A 29 10.32 8.86 24.04
CA ASP A 29 9.62 7.57 24.03
C ASP A 29 10.35 6.51 24.87
N ASN A 30 11.64 6.72 25.15
CA ASN A 30 12.49 5.83 25.93
C ASN A 30 13.26 6.61 26.98
N ILE A 31 13.41 6.03 28.17
CA ILE A 31 14.15 6.59 29.30
C ILE A 31 15.67 6.37 29.21
N LEU A 32 16.15 5.48 28.32
CA LEU A 32 17.56 5.11 28.25
C LEU A 32 18.49 6.26 27.85
N ASP A 33 18.01 7.17 26.99
CA ASP A 33 18.78 8.32 26.51
C ASP A 33 18.46 9.61 27.28
N VAL A 34 17.66 9.52 28.34
CA VAL A 34 17.21 10.69 29.13
C VAL A 34 18.00 10.76 30.43
N ASN A 35 18.70 11.87 30.63
CA ASN A 35 19.37 12.19 31.89
C ASN A 35 18.65 13.34 32.62
N SER A 36 19.14 13.70 33.81
CA SER A 36 18.56 14.76 34.66
C SER A 36 18.55 16.16 34.03
N GLU A 37 19.41 16.41 33.04
CA GLU A 37 19.53 17.70 32.35
C GLU A 37 18.80 17.71 31.00
N SER A 38 18.35 16.55 30.50
CA SER A 38 17.65 16.43 29.23
C SER A 38 16.33 17.20 29.25
N ASN A 39 16.14 18.08 28.25
CA ASN A 39 14.87 18.77 28.02
C ASN A 39 13.88 17.80 27.36
N ALA A 40 13.37 16.85 28.14
CA ALA A 40 12.47 15.80 27.70
C ALA A 40 11.07 15.98 28.30
N PHE A 41 10.05 15.60 27.53
CA PHE A 41 8.68 15.46 28.00
C PHE A 41 8.11 14.12 27.52
N PHE A 42 7.04 13.68 28.18
CA PHE A 42 6.44 12.39 27.98
C PHE A 42 4.91 12.53 27.82
N PHE A 43 4.29 11.53 27.20
CA PHE A 43 2.84 11.44 27.04
C PHE A 43 2.30 10.17 27.69
N GLU A 44 1.10 10.30 28.24
CA GLU A 44 0.27 9.17 28.67
C GLU A 44 -1.11 9.31 28.05
N GLU A 45 -1.65 8.20 27.55
CA GLU A 45 -3.03 8.14 27.08
C GLU A 45 -3.96 7.92 28.28
N VAL A 46 -4.93 8.82 28.44
CA VAL A 46 -5.96 8.74 29.48
C VAL A 46 -7.32 8.37 28.86
N GLU A 47 -8.34 8.19 29.68
CA GLU A 47 -9.70 7.87 29.20
C GLU A 47 -10.21 8.89 28.16
N ASP A 48 -11.10 8.43 27.27
CA ASP A 48 -11.71 9.20 26.18
C ASP A 48 -10.73 9.75 25.11
N GLU A 49 -9.68 8.99 24.75
CA GLU A 49 -8.73 9.33 23.66
C GLU A 49 -8.04 10.69 23.87
N ARG A 50 -7.78 11.01 25.14
CA ARG A 50 -7.08 12.23 25.54
C ARG A 50 -5.66 11.88 25.95
N TYR A 51 -4.79 12.87 25.85
CA TYR A 51 -3.38 12.74 26.18
C TYR A 51 -3.04 13.67 27.34
N GLU A 52 -2.38 13.13 28.34
CA GLU A 52 -1.74 13.87 29.42
C GLU A 52 -0.25 14.01 29.13
N MET A 53 0.30 15.19 29.37
CA MET A 53 1.72 15.49 29.15
C MET A 53 2.40 15.74 30.48
N PHE A 54 3.50 15.04 30.73
CA PHE A 54 4.29 15.19 31.94
C PHE A 54 5.76 15.50 31.63
N PHE A 55 6.40 16.16 32.59
CA PHE A 55 7.80 16.58 32.50
C PHE A 55 8.64 15.78 33.49
N GLY A 56 9.95 15.84 33.31
CA GLY A 56 10.89 15.13 34.16
C GLY A 56 10.82 15.55 35.64
N ASP A 57 11.30 14.66 36.51
CA ASP A 57 11.33 14.84 37.96
C ASP A 57 12.70 15.33 38.48
N GLY A 58 13.67 15.53 37.59
CA GLY A 58 15.05 15.88 37.90
C GLY A 58 15.99 14.67 38.00
N VAL A 59 15.46 13.45 37.87
CA VAL A 59 16.25 12.22 37.68
C VAL A 59 16.13 11.77 36.23
N LEU A 60 14.90 11.65 35.73
CA LEU A 60 14.58 11.36 34.34
C LEU A 60 14.00 12.61 33.68
N GLY A 61 14.89 13.41 33.09
CA GLY A 61 14.54 14.67 32.44
C GLY A 61 14.53 15.85 33.41
N LYS A 62 14.66 17.04 32.84
CA LYS A 62 14.70 18.30 33.58
C LYS A 62 13.36 18.59 34.25
N LYS A 63 13.41 18.83 35.56
CA LYS A 63 12.27 19.30 36.35
C LYS A 63 11.96 20.75 36.02
N LEU A 64 10.68 21.06 35.86
CA LEU A 64 10.20 22.43 35.70
C LEU A 64 10.05 23.13 37.05
N ASP A 65 10.40 24.41 37.08
CA ASP A 65 10.26 25.28 38.24
C ASP A 65 8.89 25.96 38.24
N SER A 66 8.38 26.23 39.45
CA SER A 66 7.14 26.97 39.61
C SER A 66 7.26 28.37 39.01
N GLY A 67 6.37 28.70 38.07
CA GLY A 67 6.36 29.99 37.36
C GLY A 67 6.84 29.93 35.92
N ASN A 68 7.32 28.76 35.44
CA ASN A 68 7.58 28.55 34.02
C ASN A 68 6.27 28.63 33.21
N LYS A 69 6.33 29.22 32.02
CA LYS A 69 5.22 29.24 31.06
C LYS A 69 5.46 28.17 30.00
N ILE A 70 4.44 27.37 29.71
CA ILE A 70 4.51 26.27 28.73
C ILE A 70 3.61 26.63 27.55
N GLU A 71 4.18 26.59 26.35
CA GLU A 71 3.45 26.74 25.09
C GLU A 71 3.51 25.40 24.35
N VAL A 72 2.33 24.82 24.09
CA VAL A 72 2.19 23.56 23.35
C VAL A 72 1.48 23.86 22.04
N THR A 73 2.12 23.51 20.93
CA THR A 73 1.53 23.57 19.59
C THR A 73 1.40 22.15 19.06
N TYR A 74 0.25 21.81 18.48
CA TYR A 74 -0.02 20.49 17.92
C TYR A 74 -1.02 20.62 16.77
N LEU A 75 -1.06 19.61 15.91
CA LEU A 75 -2.05 19.49 14.86
C LEU A 75 -3.14 18.52 15.28
N VAL A 76 -4.39 18.90 15.00
CA VAL A 76 -5.55 18.01 15.08
C VAL A 76 -5.87 17.61 13.65
N THR A 77 -5.93 16.30 13.39
CA THR A 77 -6.12 15.76 12.05
C THR A 77 -7.44 14.99 11.98
N ASN A 78 -8.02 14.90 10.78
CA ASN A 78 -9.23 14.09 10.54
C ASN A 78 -8.89 12.65 10.11
N GLY A 79 -7.73 12.13 10.54
CA GLY A 79 -7.32 10.76 10.25
C GLY A 79 -7.27 10.43 8.74
N ASP A 80 -7.96 9.37 8.35
CA ASP A 80 -7.91 8.76 7.03
C ASP A 80 -8.70 9.50 5.93
N GLU A 81 -9.67 10.33 6.30
CA GLU A 81 -10.51 11.09 5.35
C GLU A 81 -9.72 12.06 4.45
N THR A 82 -8.55 12.49 4.92
CA THR A 82 -7.70 13.47 4.22
C THR A 82 -6.77 12.84 3.17
N ASN A 83 -6.69 11.51 3.13
CA ASN A 83 -5.88 10.81 2.16
C ASN A 83 -6.45 10.99 0.74
N GLY A 84 -5.57 11.07 -0.26
CA GLY A 84 -5.97 11.21 -1.66
C GLY A 84 -6.20 12.66 -2.12
N ALA A 85 -6.00 13.66 -1.27
CA ALA A 85 -6.07 15.06 -1.67
C ALA A 85 -4.98 15.41 -2.70
N LYS A 86 -5.40 15.94 -3.86
CA LYS A 86 -4.53 16.29 -5.01
C LYS A 86 -4.57 17.76 -5.39
N SER A 87 -5.64 18.45 -5.01
CA SER A 87 -5.82 19.87 -5.29
C SER A 87 -5.58 20.65 -4.01
N PHE A 88 -4.65 21.59 -4.07
CA PHE A 88 -4.32 22.47 -2.95
C PHE A 88 -4.60 23.91 -3.36
N THR A 89 -5.16 24.68 -2.45
CA THR A 89 -5.32 26.13 -2.61
C THR A 89 -4.73 26.78 -1.38
N PHE A 90 -3.78 27.70 -1.57
CA PHE A 90 -3.19 28.42 -0.45
C PHE A 90 -4.18 29.50 0.03
N ASN A 91 -4.72 29.30 1.23
CA ASN A 91 -5.67 30.21 1.88
C ASN A 91 -5.02 31.10 2.96
N GLY A 92 -3.68 31.08 3.07
CA GLY A 92 -2.94 31.84 4.07
C GLY A 92 -2.86 33.33 3.75
N ILE A 93 -2.68 34.16 4.79
CA ILE A 93 -2.32 35.57 4.64
C ILE A 93 -0.83 35.68 4.94
N ILE A 94 -0.04 36.13 3.96
CA ILE A 94 1.38 36.38 4.16
C ILE A 94 1.54 37.79 4.73
N THR A 95 2.24 37.88 5.86
CA THR A 95 2.66 39.14 6.48
C THR A 95 4.16 39.31 6.38
N ASP A 96 4.63 40.53 6.12
CA ASP A 96 6.06 40.84 6.25
C ASP A 96 6.49 40.94 7.73
N LYS A 97 7.79 41.16 7.96
CA LYS A 97 8.37 41.37 9.30
C LYS A 97 7.78 42.60 10.04
N PHE A 98 7.07 43.48 9.34
CA PHE A 98 6.42 44.69 9.84
C PHE A 98 4.88 44.55 9.92
N SER A 99 4.35 43.34 9.76
CA SER A 99 2.90 43.04 9.79
C SER A 99 2.08 43.66 8.65
N ASN A 100 2.70 44.03 7.53
CA ASN A 100 1.98 44.45 6.34
C ASN A 100 1.32 43.22 5.69
N THR A 101 0.03 43.33 5.37
CA THR A 101 -0.78 42.30 4.70
C THR A 101 -1.06 42.69 3.23
N GLY A 102 -1.42 41.73 2.38
CA GLY A 102 -1.95 42.03 1.02
C GLY A 102 -0.95 41.88 -0.12
N TYR A 103 0.14 41.14 0.07
CA TYR A 103 1.04 40.76 -1.01
C TYR A 103 0.34 39.76 -1.95
N ALA A 104 0.23 40.11 -3.24
CA ALA A 104 -0.20 39.19 -4.27
C ALA A 104 0.91 38.15 -4.51
N TYR A 105 0.67 36.90 -4.08
CA TYR A 105 1.56 35.79 -4.36
C TYR A 105 0.91 34.89 -5.42
N ASN A 106 1.66 34.54 -6.46
CA ASN A 106 1.30 33.47 -7.36
C ASN A 106 1.96 32.19 -6.84
N THR A 107 1.22 31.39 -6.06
CA THR A 107 1.67 30.03 -5.74
C THR A 107 1.54 29.18 -6.99
N THR A 108 2.65 28.95 -7.69
CA THR A 108 2.72 27.90 -8.70
C THR A 108 2.82 26.57 -7.97
N ILE A 109 1.68 25.93 -7.75
CA ILE A 109 1.63 24.56 -7.27
C ILE A 109 2.11 23.69 -8.43
N ASN A 110 3.21 22.97 -8.24
CA ASN A 110 3.69 22.05 -9.26
C ASN A 110 2.64 20.94 -9.44
N PRO A 111 1.89 20.91 -10.56
CA PRO A 111 0.89 19.88 -10.79
C PRO A 111 1.52 18.51 -11.05
N ALA A 112 2.84 18.48 -11.30
CA ALA A 112 3.62 17.26 -11.46
C ALA A 112 4.07 16.64 -10.11
N ALA A 113 3.67 17.21 -8.96
CA ALA A 113 3.73 16.49 -7.70
C ALA A 113 2.72 15.33 -7.77
N THR A 114 3.21 14.13 -8.10
CA THR A 114 2.42 12.95 -8.42
C THR A 114 1.83 12.22 -7.20
N VAL A 115 2.19 12.64 -5.99
CA VAL A 115 1.79 11.95 -4.76
C VAL A 115 0.67 12.74 -4.07
N ALA A 116 -0.52 12.14 -4.01
CA ALA A 116 -1.64 12.67 -3.25
C ALA A 116 -1.34 12.61 -1.74
N ALA A 117 -2.01 13.42 -0.93
CA ALA A 117 -1.87 13.37 0.53
C ALA A 117 -2.06 11.93 1.07
N ASN A 118 -1.23 11.53 2.03
CA ASN A 118 -1.16 10.16 2.53
C ASN A 118 -0.63 10.12 3.96
N GLY A 119 -0.86 9.02 4.66
CA GLY A 119 -0.37 8.79 6.03
C GLY A 119 -1.40 9.03 7.13
N GLY A 120 -2.58 9.55 6.79
CA GLY A 120 -3.72 9.60 7.71
C GLY A 120 -4.20 8.18 8.02
N ALA A 121 -4.36 7.85 9.29
CA ALA A 121 -4.95 6.60 9.75
C ALA A 121 -5.86 6.87 10.94
N GLY A 122 -6.90 6.06 11.09
CA GLY A 122 -7.68 6.02 12.32
C GLY A 122 -6.86 5.43 13.48
N ILE A 123 -7.36 5.64 14.69
CA ILE A 123 -6.83 5.01 15.91
C ILE A 123 -6.84 3.48 15.74
N GLU A 124 -5.80 2.81 16.23
CA GLU A 124 -5.69 1.36 16.10
C GLU A 124 -6.85 0.63 16.82
N SER A 125 -7.39 -0.41 16.19
CA SER A 125 -8.45 -1.21 16.80
C SER A 125 -7.92 -2.05 17.97
N ILE A 126 -8.78 -2.36 18.94
CA ILE A 126 -8.44 -3.17 20.12
C ILE A 126 -7.82 -4.53 19.72
N SER A 127 -8.30 -5.15 18.64
CA SER A 127 -7.72 -6.43 18.19
C SER A 127 -6.30 -6.26 17.65
N LYS A 128 -6.03 -5.16 16.94
CA LYS A 128 -4.70 -4.82 16.40
C LYS A 128 -3.74 -4.52 17.54
N ILE A 129 -4.17 -3.74 18.54
CA ILE A 129 -3.38 -3.44 19.75
C ILE A 129 -3.03 -4.73 20.51
N LYS A 130 -4.01 -5.60 20.76
CA LYS A 130 -3.78 -6.90 21.45
C LYS A 130 -2.77 -7.79 20.72
N PHE A 131 -2.68 -7.68 19.40
CA PHE A 131 -1.74 -8.44 18.60
C PHE A 131 -0.35 -7.80 18.51
N ASN A 132 -0.28 -6.47 18.42
CA ASN A 132 0.96 -5.73 18.21
C ASN A 132 1.71 -5.42 19.51
N ALA A 133 1.01 -5.01 20.58
CA ALA A 133 1.64 -4.53 21.81
C ALA A 133 2.55 -5.58 22.48
N PRO A 134 2.15 -6.87 22.63
CA PRO A 134 3.05 -7.88 23.21
C PRO A 134 4.29 -8.12 22.35
N LYS A 135 4.17 -8.00 21.02
CA LYS A 135 5.29 -8.17 20.09
C LYS A 135 6.26 -7.00 20.19
N TYR A 136 5.73 -5.78 20.22
CA TYR A 136 6.55 -4.58 20.43
C TYR A 136 7.33 -4.68 21.75
N PHE A 137 6.65 -5.04 22.84
CA PHE A 137 7.28 -5.24 24.15
C PHE A 137 8.38 -6.31 24.11
N SER A 138 8.19 -7.40 23.35
CA SER A 138 9.21 -8.45 23.21
C SER A 138 10.48 -8.01 22.50
N THR A 139 10.41 -6.95 21.68
CA THR A 139 11.58 -6.41 20.96
C THR A 139 12.59 -5.73 21.89
N GLN A 140 12.14 -5.25 23.07
CA GLN A 140 12.94 -4.45 23.99
C GLN A 140 13.61 -3.25 23.29
N ASP A 141 12.85 -2.52 22.49
CA ASP A 141 13.30 -1.36 21.70
C ASP A 141 14.52 -1.64 20.81
N ARG A 142 14.65 -2.88 20.31
CA ARG A 142 15.75 -3.28 19.42
C ARG A 142 15.25 -4.16 18.28
N ALA A 143 15.71 -3.87 17.07
CA ALA A 143 15.37 -4.60 15.87
C ALA A 143 16.45 -5.67 15.59
N VAL A 144 16.20 -6.92 16.02
CA VAL A 144 17.13 -8.04 15.81
C VAL A 144 16.54 -9.08 14.86
N THR A 145 15.33 -9.54 15.13
CA THR A 145 14.62 -10.52 14.30
C THR A 145 13.69 -9.83 13.30
N SER A 146 13.30 -10.53 12.22
CA SER A 146 12.32 -10.02 11.25
C SER A 146 10.99 -9.62 11.91
N ALA A 147 10.57 -10.34 12.96
CA ALA A 147 9.39 -10.00 13.75
C ALA A 147 9.56 -8.70 14.54
N ASP A 148 10.76 -8.41 15.05
CA ASP A 148 11.04 -7.17 15.78
C ASP A 148 10.99 -5.97 14.83
N TYR A 149 11.63 -6.08 13.66
CA TYR A 149 11.50 -5.08 12.60
C TYR A 149 10.02 -4.84 12.24
N ALA A 150 9.21 -5.90 12.17
CA ALA A 150 7.78 -5.78 11.84
C ALA A 150 6.97 -5.07 12.92
N ALA A 151 7.32 -5.24 14.19
CA ALA A 151 6.66 -4.57 15.30
C ALA A 151 7.06 -3.09 15.39
N ILE A 152 8.36 -2.79 15.27
CA ILE A 152 8.91 -1.43 15.34
C ILE A 152 8.43 -0.59 14.15
N VAL A 153 8.42 -1.15 12.93
CA VAL A 153 7.92 -0.44 11.74
C VAL A 153 6.43 -0.11 11.86
N ARG A 154 5.62 -0.98 12.48
CA ARG A 154 4.19 -0.70 12.75
C ARG A 154 4.00 0.43 13.78
N ASN A 155 4.94 0.61 14.71
CA ASN A 155 4.92 1.73 15.65
C ASN A 155 5.33 3.05 14.97
N ILE A 156 6.41 3.02 14.17
CA ILE A 156 6.93 4.17 13.42
C ILE A 156 5.90 4.68 12.40
N TYR A 157 5.25 3.77 11.68
CA TYR A 157 4.27 4.11 10.65
C TYR A 157 3.01 3.26 10.85
N PRO A 158 1.99 3.76 11.57
CA PRO A 158 0.78 2.98 11.88
C PRO A 158 -0.13 2.71 10.67
N ALA A 159 -0.02 3.53 9.61
CA ALA A 159 -0.82 3.47 8.38
C ALA A 159 -0.44 2.31 7.42
N ILE A 160 -0.13 1.16 8.00
CA ILE A 160 0.27 -0.08 7.31
C ILE A 160 -0.90 -1.06 7.32
N SER A 161 -1.24 -1.57 6.13
CA SER A 161 -2.14 -2.72 6.00
C SER A 161 -1.40 -3.98 6.42
N ASP A 162 -0.27 -4.24 5.77
CA ASP A 162 0.61 -5.35 6.10
C ASP A 162 2.07 -5.00 5.83
N VAL A 163 2.97 -5.74 6.47
CA VAL A 163 4.42 -5.60 6.30
C VAL A 163 5.10 -6.95 6.40
N ILE A 164 6.03 -7.20 5.49
CA ILE A 164 6.92 -8.35 5.54
C ILE A 164 8.37 -7.88 5.56
N ILE A 165 9.17 -8.57 6.37
CA ILE A 165 10.59 -8.35 6.51
C ILE A 165 11.30 -9.66 6.29
N TYR A 166 12.35 -9.61 5.47
CA TYR A 166 13.22 -10.74 5.21
C TYR A 166 14.67 -10.27 5.07
N GLY A 167 15.60 -11.20 5.33
CA GLY A 167 17.01 -10.92 5.19
C GLY A 167 17.40 -10.83 3.72
N GLY A 168 18.37 -9.98 3.40
CA GLY A 168 18.86 -9.86 2.04
C GLY A 168 19.53 -11.14 1.53
N GLU A 169 19.94 -12.06 2.41
CA GLU A 169 20.37 -13.42 2.05
C GLU A 169 19.28 -14.24 1.36
N ASP A 170 18.00 -13.95 1.65
CA ASP A 170 16.87 -14.61 1.01
C ASP A 170 16.52 -13.96 -0.33
N ALA A 171 17.02 -12.76 -0.63
CA ALA A 171 16.72 -12.06 -1.88
C ALA A 171 17.31 -12.80 -3.10
N VAL A 172 16.72 -12.57 -4.28
CA VAL A 172 17.23 -13.08 -5.55
C VAL A 172 17.52 -11.87 -6.44
N PRO A 173 18.79 -11.53 -6.71
CA PRO A 173 20.02 -12.14 -6.17
C PRO A 173 20.26 -11.83 -4.67
N PRO A 174 21.02 -12.68 -3.93
CA PRO A 174 21.29 -12.44 -2.51
C PRO A 174 22.13 -11.19 -2.24
N GLU A 175 21.72 -10.40 -1.25
CA GLU A 175 22.40 -9.18 -0.78
C GLU A 175 22.65 -9.22 0.74
N TYR A 176 23.78 -9.78 1.17
CA TYR A 176 24.13 -9.91 2.59
C TYR A 176 24.29 -8.55 3.30
N GLY A 177 23.94 -8.52 4.59
CA GLY A 177 24.05 -7.32 5.43
C GLY A 177 22.92 -6.31 5.23
N LYS A 178 21.93 -6.65 4.39
CA LYS A 178 20.73 -5.85 4.20
C LYS A 178 19.50 -6.55 4.79
N VAL A 179 18.55 -5.76 5.27
CA VAL A 179 17.21 -6.22 5.65
C VAL A 179 16.22 -5.57 4.72
N LYS A 180 15.48 -6.38 3.97
CA LYS A 180 14.46 -5.92 3.04
C LYS A 180 13.13 -5.79 3.77
N ILE A 181 12.52 -4.62 3.66
CA ILE A 181 11.25 -4.29 4.31
C ILE A 181 10.27 -3.94 3.20
N SER A 182 9.24 -4.77 3.01
CA SER A 182 8.17 -4.49 2.06
C SER A 182 6.91 -4.10 2.81
N ILE A 183 6.41 -2.90 2.52
CA ILE A 183 5.29 -2.28 3.24
C ILE A 183 4.15 -2.02 2.27
N LYS A 184 2.97 -2.58 2.57
CA LYS A 184 1.72 -2.22 1.90
C LYS A 184 0.96 -1.19 2.76
N PRO A 185 0.92 0.09 2.37
CA PRO A 185 0.10 1.06 3.08
C PRO A 185 -1.39 0.75 2.92
N THR A 186 -2.22 1.24 3.84
CA THR A 186 -3.67 1.00 3.84
C THR A 186 -4.36 1.56 2.61
N GLN A 187 -4.08 2.82 2.26
CA GLN A 187 -4.79 3.56 1.23
C GLN A 187 -4.04 3.69 -0.11
N ALA A 188 -2.82 3.16 -0.20
CA ALA A 188 -1.98 3.26 -1.39
C ALA A 188 -1.35 1.91 -1.76
N SER A 189 -0.87 1.78 -3.00
CA SER A 189 -0.18 0.56 -3.45
C SER A 189 1.29 0.55 -3.04
N TYR A 190 1.92 1.72 -2.94
CA TYR A 190 3.32 1.89 -2.58
C TYR A 190 3.53 3.16 -1.74
N LEU A 191 4.65 3.21 -1.02
CA LEU A 191 5.05 4.37 -0.23
C LEU A 191 5.77 5.40 -1.10
N SER A 192 5.63 6.68 -0.76
CA SER A 192 6.43 7.75 -1.38
C SER A 192 7.91 7.61 -1.01
N SER A 193 8.80 8.09 -1.87
CA SER A 193 10.26 8.03 -1.61
C SER A 193 10.68 8.77 -0.34
N THR A 194 9.99 9.85 0.01
CA THR A 194 10.23 10.60 1.25
C THR A 194 9.80 9.80 2.48
N THR A 195 8.61 9.17 2.43
CA THR A 195 8.12 8.30 3.52
C THR A 195 9.05 7.10 3.72
N LYS A 196 9.53 6.47 2.64
CA LYS A 196 10.50 5.37 2.75
C LYS A 196 11.78 5.80 3.46
N LYS A 197 12.31 6.99 3.11
CA LYS A 197 13.51 7.54 3.73
C LYS A 197 13.29 7.86 5.21
N ASP A 198 12.15 8.44 5.56
CA ASP A 198 11.79 8.76 6.94
C ASP A 198 11.68 7.50 7.81
N ILE A 199 11.00 6.45 7.32
CA ILE A 199 10.93 5.16 8.01
C ILE A 199 12.34 4.58 8.24
N VAL A 200 13.20 4.61 7.22
CA VAL A 200 14.59 4.14 7.34
C VAL A 200 15.38 4.95 8.37
N ASP A 201 15.23 6.27 8.36
CA ASP A 201 15.96 7.16 9.28
C ASP A 201 15.49 7.00 10.73
N GLN A 202 14.19 6.76 10.95
CA GLN A 202 13.64 6.46 12.29
C GLN A 202 14.04 5.06 12.77
N LEU A 203 14.07 4.08 11.87
CA LEU A 203 14.44 2.70 12.21
C LEU A 203 15.90 2.60 12.68
N LYS A 204 16.79 3.47 12.18
CA LYS A 204 18.23 3.47 12.55
C LYS A 204 18.51 3.54 14.05
N LYS A 205 17.61 4.13 14.84
CA LYS A 205 17.75 4.21 16.30
C LYS A 205 17.65 2.85 16.98
N TYR A 206 16.96 1.89 16.35
CA TYR A 206 16.65 0.57 16.92
C TYR A 206 17.58 -0.54 16.40
N MET A 207 18.37 -0.29 15.36
CA MET A 207 19.11 -1.34 14.65
C MET A 207 20.51 -1.57 15.20
N VAL A 208 21.01 -2.78 14.96
CA VAL A 208 22.42 -3.12 15.14
C VAL A 208 23.24 -2.49 14.02
N ALA A 209 24.37 -1.86 14.36
CA ALA A 209 25.19 -1.05 13.44
C ALA A 209 25.68 -1.77 12.16
N SER A 210 25.63 -3.10 12.11
CA SER A 210 26.12 -3.90 10.98
C SER A 210 25.09 -4.16 9.87
N VAL A 211 23.83 -3.78 10.06
CA VAL A 211 22.73 -4.11 9.15
C VAL A 211 22.13 -2.84 8.55
N THR A 212 21.92 -2.84 7.23
CA THR A 212 21.30 -1.71 6.51
C THR A 212 19.87 -2.05 6.11
N PRO A 213 18.85 -1.29 6.56
CA PRO A 213 17.47 -1.51 6.18
C PRO A 213 17.23 -0.89 4.80
N GLU A 214 16.46 -1.59 3.97
CA GLU A 214 16.07 -1.10 2.66
C GLU A 214 14.57 -1.33 2.49
N VAL A 215 13.82 -0.23 2.34
CA VAL A 215 12.38 -0.31 2.09
C VAL A 215 12.16 -0.45 0.60
N ILE A 216 11.61 -1.60 0.20
CA ILE A 216 11.27 -1.93 -1.19
C ILE A 216 9.76 -1.84 -1.40
N ASP A 217 9.34 -1.63 -2.63
CA ASP A 217 7.92 -1.67 -2.97
C ASP A 217 7.40 -3.11 -2.96
N PRO A 218 6.16 -3.34 -2.49
CA PRO A 218 5.53 -4.63 -2.62
C PRO A 218 5.23 -4.96 -4.07
N SER A 219 5.40 -6.22 -4.42
CA SER A 219 4.92 -6.75 -5.69
C SER A 219 3.47 -7.14 -5.51
N ILE A 220 2.52 -6.34 -5.99
CA ILE A 220 1.10 -6.65 -5.81
C ILE A 220 0.63 -7.57 -6.94
N LEU A 221 0.05 -8.70 -6.56
CA LEU A 221 -0.63 -9.63 -7.45
C LEU A 221 -2.13 -9.51 -7.23
N TYR A 222 -2.82 -8.96 -8.22
CA TYR A 222 -4.26 -8.84 -8.19
C TYR A 222 -4.92 -10.12 -8.68
N ILE A 223 -5.97 -10.55 -7.99
CA ILE A 223 -6.83 -11.64 -8.42
C ILE A 223 -8.14 -11.02 -8.90
N GLU A 224 -8.40 -11.14 -10.20
CA GLU A 224 -9.67 -10.75 -10.81
C GLU A 224 -10.55 -12.00 -10.93
N VAL A 225 -11.77 -11.93 -10.40
CA VAL A 225 -12.72 -13.04 -10.43
C VAL A 225 -13.84 -12.74 -11.41
N THR A 226 -14.18 -13.70 -12.27
CA THR A 226 -15.38 -13.66 -13.09
C THR A 226 -16.30 -14.81 -12.68
N SER A 227 -17.46 -14.49 -12.13
CA SER A 227 -18.43 -15.46 -11.64
C SER A 227 -19.80 -15.25 -12.27
N SER A 228 -20.34 -16.32 -12.83
CA SER A 228 -21.73 -16.44 -13.28
C SER A 228 -22.51 -17.24 -12.25
N VAL A 229 -23.43 -16.60 -11.53
CA VAL A 229 -24.18 -17.19 -10.42
C VAL A 229 -25.60 -17.48 -10.86
N PHE A 230 -26.08 -18.70 -10.62
CA PHE A 230 -27.43 -19.15 -10.97
C PHE A 230 -28.27 -19.32 -9.71
N TYR A 231 -29.43 -18.65 -9.65
CA TYR A 231 -30.31 -18.65 -8.48
C TYR A 231 -31.74 -19.03 -8.83
N ASN A 232 -32.42 -19.70 -7.89
CA ASN A 232 -33.78 -20.13 -8.04
C ASN A 232 -34.78 -19.00 -7.74
N SER A 233 -35.45 -18.53 -8.79
CA SER A 233 -36.45 -17.45 -8.71
C SER A 233 -37.72 -17.82 -7.92
N SER A 234 -37.96 -19.10 -7.64
CA SER A 234 -39.12 -19.56 -6.85
C SER A 234 -38.90 -19.47 -5.33
N VAL A 235 -37.64 -19.40 -4.88
CA VAL A 235 -37.27 -19.43 -3.44
C VAL A 235 -37.12 -18.01 -2.86
N THR A 236 -36.87 -17.03 -3.72
CA THR A 236 -36.62 -15.64 -3.35
C THR A 236 -37.41 -14.68 -4.22
N THR A 237 -37.85 -13.57 -3.64
CA THR A 237 -38.44 -12.45 -4.38
C THR A 237 -37.41 -11.36 -4.71
N GLN A 238 -36.14 -11.60 -4.39
CA GLN A 238 -35.07 -10.63 -4.57
C GLN A 238 -34.68 -10.50 -6.03
N ARG A 239 -34.26 -9.29 -6.41
CA ARG A 239 -33.78 -9.00 -7.76
C ARG A 239 -32.34 -9.52 -7.92
N PRO A 240 -31.90 -9.85 -9.15
CA PRO A 240 -30.51 -10.24 -9.41
C PRO A 240 -29.47 -9.25 -8.86
N GLU A 241 -29.76 -7.95 -8.93
CA GLU A 241 -28.89 -6.89 -8.39
C GLU A 241 -28.76 -6.95 -6.87
N GLU A 242 -29.85 -7.22 -6.15
CA GLU A 242 -29.84 -7.35 -4.69
C GLU A 242 -29.03 -8.57 -4.23
N ILE A 243 -29.14 -9.68 -4.97
CA ILE A 243 -28.34 -10.89 -4.71
C ILE A 243 -26.87 -10.61 -4.99
N ARG A 244 -26.55 -9.94 -6.10
CA ARG A 244 -25.19 -9.54 -6.44
C ARG A 244 -24.59 -8.65 -5.34
N ASP A 245 -25.31 -7.65 -4.86
CA ASP A 245 -24.82 -6.73 -3.84
C ASP A 245 -24.62 -7.46 -2.49
N ARG A 246 -25.46 -8.45 -2.17
CA ARG A 246 -25.26 -9.34 -1.01
C ARG A 246 -24.01 -10.20 -1.14
N ILE A 247 -23.76 -10.77 -2.33
CA ILE A 247 -22.54 -11.52 -2.63
C ILE A 247 -21.31 -10.63 -2.42
N LEU A 248 -21.31 -9.41 -2.98
CA LEU A 248 -20.22 -8.45 -2.82
C LEU A 248 -19.97 -8.10 -1.34
N ALA A 249 -21.03 -7.86 -0.56
CA ALA A 249 -20.91 -7.56 0.87
C ALA A 249 -20.30 -8.74 1.66
N ASN A 250 -20.70 -9.97 1.36
CA ASN A 250 -20.16 -11.16 2.02
C ASN A 250 -18.71 -11.44 1.60
N ILE A 251 -18.36 -11.22 0.34
CA ILE A 251 -16.98 -11.32 -0.14
C ILE A 251 -16.10 -10.30 0.60
N ASN A 252 -16.52 -9.03 0.69
CA ASN A 252 -15.75 -8.02 1.43
C ASN A 252 -15.59 -8.38 2.91
N THR A 253 -16.63 -8.96 3.52
CA THR A 253 -16.57 -9.45 4.91
C THR A 253 -15.58 -10.62 5.04
N TYR A 254 -15.61 -11.57 4.10
CA TYR A 254 -14.66 -12.68 4.05
C TYR A 254 -13.23 -12.18 3.89
N LEU A 255 -12.97 -11.28 2.94
CA LEU A 255 -11.63 -10.73 2.70
C LEU A 255 -11.10 -10.03 3.95
N GLY A 256 -11.90 -9.18 4.60
CA GLY A 256 -11.50 -8.48 5.82
C GLY A 256 -11.25 -9.36 7.05
N GLN A 257 -11.84 -10.56 7.11
CA GLN A 257 -11.62 -11.52 8.21
C GLN A 257 -10.57 -12.59 7.87
N SER A 258 -10.31 -12.81 6.58
CA SER A 258 -9.41 -13.85 6.10
C SER A 258 -7.94 -13.41 6.10
N ASN A 259 -7.05 -14.36 5.79
CA ASN A 259 -5.63 -14.11 5.55
C ASN A 259 -5.31 -14.15 4.04
N VAL A 260 -6.28 -13.78 3.19
CA VAL A 260 -6.07 -13.73 1.74
C VAL A 260 -5.23 -12.51 1.38
N GLU A 261 -5.67 -11.31 1.77
CA GLU A 261 -5.02 -10.04 1.43
C GLU A 261 -3.87 -9.69 2.39
N LYS A 262 -2.82 -10.51 2.36
CA LYS A 262 -1.63 -10.37 3.21
C LYS A 262 -0.38 -10.81 2.45
N PHE A 263 0.78 -10.36 2.94
CA PHE A 263 2.04 -11.00 2.57
C PHE A 263 2.06 -12.44 3.06
N ASN A 264 2.59 -13.35 2.24
CA ASN A 264 2.46 -14.80 2.43
C ASN A 264 0.99 -15.29 2.53
N GLY A 265 0.04 -14.49 2.01
CA GLY A 265 -1.36 -14.84 1.91
C GLY A 265 -1.59 -16.04 1.00
N LYS A 266 -2.72 -16.72 1.22
CA LYS A 266 -3.13 -17.86 0.38
C LYS A 266 -4.57 -17.67 -0.05
N PHE A 267 -4.77 -17.50 -1.34
CA PHE A 267 -6.10 -17.53 -1.94
C PHE A 267 -6.50 -18.98 -2.16
N ARG A 268 -7.58 -19.39 -1.49
CA ARG A 268 -8.18 -20.73 -1.65
C ARG A 268 -9.44 -20.60 -2.47
N PHE A 269 -9.43 -21.12 -3.69
CA PHE A 269 -10.54 -20.98 -4.62
C PHE A 269 -11.83 -21.56 -4.06
N SER A 270 -11.75 -22.76 -3.47
CA SER A 270 -12.89 -23.44 -2.85
C SER A 270 -13.56 -22.62 -1.74
N LYS A 271 -12.77 -21.90 -0.92
CA LYS A 271 -13.30 -21.06 0.17
C LYS A 271 -13.97 -19.81 -0.38
N PHE A 272 -13.39 -19.21 -1.42
CA PHE A 272 -13.98 -18.07 -2.10
C PHE A 272 -15.32 -18.44 -2.74
N VAL A 273 -15.37 -19.53 -3.52
CA VAL A 273 -16.59 -20.05 -4.14
C VAL A 273 -17.64 -20.40 -3.09
N SER A 274 -17.26 -21.05 -1.98
CA SER A 274 -18.20 -21.36 -0.89
C SER A 274 -18.81 -20.11 -0.23
N THR A 275 -18.10 -18.97 -0.29
CA THR A 275 -18.63 -17.69 0.21
C THR A 275 -19.68 -17.13 -0.74
N ILE A 276 -19.51 -17.33 -2.06
CA ILE A 276 -20.53 -16.97 -3.07
C ILE A 276 -21.78 -17.82 -2.84
N ASP A 277 -21.65 -19.16 -2.79
CA ASP A 277 -22.78 -20.06 -2.58
C ASP A 277 -23.47 -19.82 -1.24
N GLY A 278 -22.70 -19.56 -0.19
CA GLY A 278 -23.21 -19.25 1.15
C GLY A 278 -23.82 -17.86 1.29
N SER A 279 -23.80 -17.02 0.24
CA SER A 279 -24.30 -15.65 0.35
C SER A 279 -25.81 -15.56 0.35
N ASP A 280 -26.50 -16.47 -0.32
CA ASP A 280 -27.95 -16.55 -0.31
C ASP A 280 -28.45 -17.98 -0.50
N ARG A 281 -29.50 -18.35 0.23
CA ARG A 281 -30.10 -19.70 0.15
C ARG A 281 -30.70 -20.05 -1.22
N SER A 282 -30.96 -19.05 -2.06
CA SER A 282 -31.53 -19.24 -3.40
C SER A 282 -30.48 -19.56 -4.45
N ILE A 283 -29.19 -19.42 -4.15
CA ILE A 283 -28.10 -19.75 -5.07
C ILE A 283 -28.00 -21.27 -5.19
N ASN A 284 -28.16 -21.78 -6.41
CA ASN A 284 -28.05 -23.20 -6.70
C ASN A 284 -26.62 -23.57 -7.10
N SER A 285 -26.01 -22.74 -7.95
CA SER A 285 -24.68 -22.98 -8.48
C SER A 285 -24.00 -21.68 -8.91
N ASN A 286 -22.68 -21.74 -9.06
CA ASN A 286 -21.91 -20.70 -9.71
C ASN A 286 -20.87 -21.33 -10.64
N ASP A 287 -20.55 -20.62 -11.71
CA ASP A 287 -19.42 -20.90 -12.58
C ASP A 287 -18.43 -19.76 -12.45
N THR A 288 -17.31 -20.03 -11.77
CA THR A 288 -16.33 -19.02 -11.37
C THR A 288 -14.97 -19.32 -11.99
N THR A 289 -14.36 -18.31 -12.60
CA THR A 289 -13.02 -18.34 -13.16
C THR A 289 -12.18 -17.21 -12.58
N ILE A 290 -10.86 -17.41 -12.50
CA ILE A 290 -9.94 -16.40 -11.98
C ILE A 290 -8.90 -16.02 -13.03
N MET A 291 -8.45 -14.78 -12.98
CA MET A 291 -7.29 -14.29 -13.71
C MET A 291 -6.36 -13.56 -12.75
N LEU A 292 -5.07 -13.79 -12.94
CA LEU A 292 -4.03 -13.04 -12.24
C LEU A 292 -3.75 -11.77 -13.02
N ARG A 293 -3.62 -10.64 -12.33
CA ARG A 293 -3.22 -9.36 -12.92
C ARG A 293 -2.02 -8.78 -12.17
N LYS A 294 -1.04 -8.28 -12.92
CA LYS A 294 -0.05 -7.33 -12.42
C LYS A 294 -0.15 -6.00 -13.12
N ASP A 295 0.02 -4.95 -12.33
CA ASP A 295 0.13 -3.57 -12.82
C ASP A 295 1.62 -3.27 -13.04
N PHE A 296 2.01 -3.14 -14.30
CA PHE A 296 3.38 -2.90 -14.74
C PHE A 296 3.58 -1.41 -15.04
N PHE A 297 4.64 -0.81 -14.48
CA PHE A 297 4.99 0.60 -14.66
C PHE A 297 6.27 0.72 -15.50
N PRO A 298 6.17 0.90 -16.82
CA PRO A 298 7.34 1.01 -17.70
C PRO A 298 8.08 2.33 -17.52
N GLN A 299 9.38 2.32 -17.81
CA GLN A 299 10.15 3.53 -18.05
C GLN A 299 9.76 4.11 -19.42
N ILE A 300 9.23 5.33 -19.42
CA ILE A 300 8.72 5.97 -20.64
C ILE A 300 9.86 6.59 -21.44
N ASN A 301 9.80 6.47 -22.76
CA ASN A 301 10.79 6.97 -23.72
C ASN A 301 12.20 6.35 -23.55
N SER A 302 12.29 5.16 -22.99
CA SER A 302 13.55 4.42 -22.83
C SER A 302 13.34 2.94 -23.14
N SER A 303 14.28 2.35 -23.89
CA SER A 303 14.31 0.91 -24.16
C SER A 303 14.88 0.21 -22.93
N SER A 304 14.16 -0.77 -22.40
CA SER A 304 14.56 -1.49 -21.20
C SER A 304 14.10 -2.93 -21.27
N PHE A 305 14.81 -3.79 -20.55
CA PHE A 305 14.42 -5.18 -20.33
C PHE A 305 13.52 -5.23 -19.11
N TYR A 306 12.37 -5.88 -19.22
CA TYR A 306 11.43 -6.00 -18.13
C TYR A 306 11.18 -7.46 -17.80
N GLU A 307 11.15 -7.74 -16.51
CA GLU A 307 10.81 -9.03 -15.95
C GLU A 307 9.61 -8.83 -15.02
N VAL A 308 8.55 -9.60 -15.25
CA VAL A 308 7.33 -9.58 -14.42
C VAL A 308 7.08 -10.99 -13.89
N CYS A 309 7.47 -11.22 -12.63
CA CYS A 309 7.32 -12.51 -11.97
C CYS A 309 5.96 -12.60 -11.26
N TYR A 310 5.22 -13.69 -11.41
CA TYR A 310 3.94 -13.94 -10.73
C TYR A 310 4.08 -14.93 -9.56
N GLN A 311 5.22 -15.63 -9.46
CA GLN A 311 5.50 -16.70 -8.49
C GLN A 311 4.45 -17.84 -8.48
N ASN A 312 3.63 -17.94 -9.52
CA ASN A 312 2.59 -18.94 -9.69
C ASN A 312 2.62 -19.36 -11.16
N ALA A 313 2.59 -20.68 -11.40
CA ALA A 313 2.64 -21.25 -12.74
C ALA A 313 1.41 -20.84 -13.57
N PHE A 314 1.60 -20.81 -14.88
CA PHE A 314 0.60 -20.38 -15.86
C PHE A 314 -0.03 -21.57 -16.57
N TYR A 315 -1.34 -21.50 -16.79
CA TYR A 315 -2.04 -22.51 -17.56
C TYR A 315 -1.74 -22.34 -19.04
N LYS A 316 -1.03 -23.29 -19.65
CA LYS A 316 -0.79 -23.27 -21.09
C LYS A 316 -2.07 -23.64 -21.85
N ASP A 317 -2.77 -22.62 -22.33
CA ASP A 317 -3.97 -22.77 -23.15
C ASP A 317 -3.57 -23.02 -24.62
N CYS A 318 -4.12 -24.08 -25.23
CA CYS A 318 -3.86 -24.43 -26.63
C CYS A 318 -4.81 -23.72 -27.61
N ASP A 319 -5.95 -23.24 -27.13
CA ASP A 319 -7.01 -22.67 -27.96
C ASP A 319 -7.06 -21.14 -27.88
N GLY A 320 -6.38 -20.54 -26.89
CA GLY A 320 -6.36 -19.09 -26.69
C GLY A 320 -5.10 -18.58 -25.98
N PRO A 321 -4.95 -17.25 -25.85
CA PRO A 321 -3.80 -16.67 -25.19
C PRO A 321 -3.87 -16.89 -23.68
N THR A 322 -2.78 -17.40 -23.11
CA THR A 322 -2.61 -17.55 -21.65
C THR A 322 -2.42 -16.20 -20.97
N LEU A 323 -1.71 -15.29 -21.65
CA LEU A 323 -1.35 -13.97 -21.17
C LEU A 323 -1.80 -12.89 -22.15
N MET A 324 -2.28 -11.77 -21.62
CA MET A 324 -2.75 -10.63 -22.40
C MET A 324 -2.46 -9.31 -21.67
N SER A 325 -2.20 -8.23 -22.40
CA SER A 325 -2.04 -6.89 -21.81
C SER A 325 -3.16 -5.92 -22.15
N SER A 326 -3.23 -4.83 -21.37
CA SER A 326 -4.00 -3.64 -21.72
C SER A 326 -3.30 -2.82 -22.81
N GLY A 327 -4.05 -1.95 -23.49
CA GLY A 327 -3.55 -1.21 -24.66
C GLY A 327 -2.56 -0.11 -24.30
N PHE A 328 -1.41 -0.07 -24.96
CA PHE A 328 -0.34 0.90 -24.72
C PHE A 328 0.22 1.43 -26.05
N LYS A 329 1.19 2.34 -26.02
CA LYS A 329 1.86 2.85 -27.22
C LYS A 329 3.36 2.65 -27.14
N VAL A 330 3.92 2.28 -28.28
CA VAL A 330 5.36 2.04 -28.47
C VAL A 330 5.93 2.99 -29.52
N SER A 331 7.23 3.22 -29.46
CA SER A 331 7.92 4.19 -30.33
C SER A 331 7.87 3.83 -31.81
N GLU A 332 7.81 2.53 -32.12
CA GLU A 332 7.77 1.97 -33.47
C GLU A 332 6.39 2.21 -34.12
N PHE A 333 5.34 2.29 -33.30
CA PHE A 333 3.95 2.43 -33.73
C PHE A 333 3.21 3.52 -32.92
N PRO A 334 3.66 4.79 -32.98
CA PRO A 334 3.18 5.83 -32.07
C PRO A 334 1.72 6.26 -32.33
N SER A 335 1.22 6.02 -33.55
CA SER A 335 -0.15 6.36 -33.96
C SER A 335 -1.19 5.32 -33.56
N TYR A 336 -0.76 4.13 -33.12
CA TYR A 336 -1.66 3.01 -32.83
C TYR A 336 -1.59 2.63 -31.35
N THR A 337 -2.71 2.20 -30.79
CA THR A 337 -2.73 1.47 -29.53
C THR A 337 -2.42 0.00 -29.81
N VAL A 338 -1.34 -0.48 -29.22
CA VAL A 338 -0.85 -1.85 -29.35
C VAL A 338 -1.13 -2.63 -28.07
N TYR A 339 -1.16 -3.95 -28.21
CA TYR A 339 -1.40 -4.93 -27.16
C TYR A 339 -0.39 -6.05 -27.34
N PHE A 340 -0.15 -6.81 -26.28
CA PHE A 340 0.62 -8.05 -26.39
C PHE A 340 -0.14 -9.24 -25.81
N GLU A 341 0.12 -10.39 -26.38
CA GLU A 341 -0.43 -11.67 -25.95
C GLU A 341 0.60 -12.78 -26.07
N ASP A 342 0.39 -13.84 -25.30
CA ASP A 342 1.13 -15.09 -25.44
C ASP A 342 0.68 -15.87 -26.68
N ARG A 343 1.66 -16.36 -27.44
CA ARG A 343 1.51 -17.31 -28.55
C ARG A 343 2.54 -18.42 -28.39
N ASP A 344 2.21 -19.41 -27.58
CA ASP A 344 3.02 -20.61 -27.35
C ASP A 344 4.43 -20.30 -26.78
N GLY A 345 4.49 -19.45 -25.76
CA GLY A 345 5.71 -19.12 -25.01
C GLY A 345 6.46 -17.92 -25.57
N VAL A 346 6.00 -17.37 -26.69
CA VAL A 346 6.52 -16.13 -27.29
C VAL A 346 5.47 -15.05 -27.17
N ILE A 347 5.90 -13.85 -26.78
CA ILE A 347 5.02 -12.70 -26.65
C ILE A 347 4.95 -12.00 -28.00
N ALA A 348 3.75 -11.94 -28.57
CA ALA A 348 3.47 -11.24 -29.82
C ALA A 348 2.80 -9.89 -29.57
N LEU A 349 3.26 -8.85 -30.27
CA LEU A 349 2.66 -7.52 -30.28
C LEU A 349 1.66 -7.42 -31.43
N TYR A 350 0.44 -6.98 -31.14
CA TYR A 350 -0.62 -6.78 -32.13
C TYR A 350 -1.36 -5.47 -31.91
N ARG A 351 -2.10 -5.05 -32.93
CA ARG A 351 -3.11 -3.99 -32.83
C ARG A 351 -4.48 -4.54 -33.24
N LEU A 352 -5.53 -3.85 -32.86
CA LEU A 352 -6.88 -4.13 -33.34
C LEU A 352 -7.16 -3.27 -34.58
N ASP A 353 -7.81 -3.85 -35.57
CA ASP A 353 -8.36 -3.10 -36.69
C ASP A 353 -9.54 -2.21 -36.22
N SER A 354 -9.56 -0.95 -36.62
CA SER A 354 -10.56 0.01 -36.15
C SER A 354 -11.96 -0.24 -36.72
N LEU A 355 -12.09 -1.03 -37.80
CA LEU A 355 -13.37 -1.33 -38.47
C LEU A 355 -13.85 -2.74 -38.12
N THR A 356 -12.98 -3.74 -38.13
CA THR A 356 -13.36 -5.15 -37.95
C THR A 356 -13.10 -5.70 -36.55
N SER A 357 -12.32 -4.99 -35.71
CA SER A 357 -11.81 -5.49 -34.43
C SER A 357 -10.96 -6.76 -34.54
N GLU A 358 -10.46 -7.09 -35.74
CA GLU A 358 -9.55 -8.21 -35.93
C GLU A 358 -8.13 -7.87 -35.44
N LYS A 359 -7.41 -8.90 -34.98
CA LYS A 359 -6.03 -8.76 -34.50
C LYS A 359 -5.07 -8.72 -35.69
N ILE A 360 -4.33 -7.63 -35.82
CA ILE A 360 -3.25 -7.47 -36.80
C ILE A 360 -1.93 -7.51 -36.06
N THR A 361 -1.17 -8.59 -36.27
CA THR A 361 0.14 -8.74 -35.64
C THR A 361 1.15 -7.74 -36.22
N LEU A 362 1.90 -7.08 -35.35
CA LEU A 362 2.91 -6.09 -35.69
C LEU A 362 4.32 -6.63 -35.51
N ASN A 363 4.54 -7.40 -34.44
CA ASN A 363 5.79 -8.11 -34.18
C ASN A 363 5.46 -9.44 -33.50
N ASP A 364 5.96 -10.54 -34.05
CA ASP A 364 5.70 -11.90 -33.52
C ASP A 364 6.59 -12.26 -32.32
N ASN A 365 7.61 -11.47 -32.00
CA ASN A 365 8.50 -11.73 -30.87
C ASN A 365 9.01 -10.44 -30.22
N ILE A 366 8.46 -10.12 -29.06
CA ILE A 366 8.89 -9.03 -28.17
C ILE A 366 9.29 -9.54 -26.78
N GLY A 367 9.35 -10.86 -26.58
CA GLY A 367 9.49 -11.44 -25.26
C GLY A 367 9.21 -12.92 -25.19
N SER A 368 9.38 -13.49 -24.01
CA SER A 368 9.10 -14.89 -23.72
C SER A 368 8.32 -15.07 -22.42
N VAL A 369 7.63 -16.21 -22.31
CA VAL A 369 6.87 -16.60 -21.12
C VAL A 369 7.44 -17.91 -20.59
N ASP A 370 7.84 -17.92 -19.31
CA ASP A 370 8.15 -19.15 -18.58
C ASP A 370 6.89 -19.59 -17.81
N TYR A 371 6.20 -20.60 -18.33
CA TYR A 371 4.94 -21.09 -17.75
C TYR A 371 5.13 -21.78 -16.40
N GLU A 372 6.27 -22.45 -16.17
CA GLU A 372 6.49 -23.20 -14.93
C GLU A 372 6.87 -22.27 -13.77
N LYS A 373 7.74 -21.28 -14.03
CA LYS A 373 8.08 -20.28 -13.02
C LYS A 373 7.03 -19.18 -12.87
N GLY A 374 6.22 -18.96 -13.90
CA GLY A 374 5.28 -17.85 -13.95
C GLY A 374 5.99 -16.51 -14.16
N GLU A 375 6.92 -16.45 -15.11
CA GLU A 375 7.71 -15.25 -15.43
C GLU A 375 7.41 -14.77 -16.84
N VAL A 376 7.34 -13.45 -17.00
CA VAL A 376 7.11 -12.78 -18.28
C VAL A 376 8.30 -11.88 -18.55
N MET A 377 9.04 -12.18 -19.62
CA MET A 377 10.23 -11.44 -20.03
C MET A 377 9.90 -10.63 -21.28
N LEU A 378 10.04 -9.31 -21.20
CA LEU A 378 9.88 -8.40 -22.33
C LEU A 378 11.25 -7.84 -22.75
N TYR A 379 11.54 -7.95 -24.04
CA TYR A 379 12.83 -7.59 -24.61
C TYR A 379 12.73 -6.31 -25.44
N ASP A 380 13.62 -5.35 -25.15
CA ASP A 380 13.90 -4.18 -26.00
C ASP A 380 12.66 -3.42 -26.49
N LEU A 381 11.71 -3.15 -25.58
CA LEU A 381 10.50 -2.38 -25.87
C LEU A 381 10.67 -0.92 -25.45
N THR A 382 10.45 -0.01 -26.41
CA THR A 382 10.43 1.43 -26.14
C THR A 382 9.00 1.92 -25.97
N ILE A 383 8.52 1.94 -24.72
CA ILE A 383 7.15 2.36 -24.40
C ILE A 383 7.09 3.88 -24.27
N ILE A 384 6.17 4.52 -24.99
CA ILE A 384 5.99 5.98 -24.98
C ILE A 384 4.75 6.40 -24.18
N GLN A 385 3.78 5.50 -23.97
CA GLN A 385 2.57 5.77 -23.21
C GLN A 385 1.94 4.48 -22.71
N GLY A 386 1.53 4.44 -21.43
CA GLY A 386 0.76 3.33 -20.87
C GLY A 386 -0.75 3.47 -21.10
N SER A 387 -1.52 2.53 -20.53
CA SER A 387 -2.98 2.48 -20.71
C SER A 387 -3.75 3.48 -19.85
N TYR A 388 -3.17 3.90 -18.73
CA TYR A 388 -3.82 4.77 -17.75
C TYR A 388 -3.02 6.06 -17.53
N GLY A 389 -3.58 7.02 -16.78
CA GLY A 389 -2.99 8.35 -16.56
C GLY A 389 -1.65 8.35 -15.82
N ASP A 390 -1.31 7.26 -15.12
CA ASP A 390 -0.01 7.01 -14.47
C ASP A 390 0.96 6.19 -15.34
N ASN A 391 0.61 5.98 -16.62
CA ASN A 391 1.32 5.14 -17.58
C ASN A 391 1.43 3.65 -17.21
N ARG A 392 0.61 3.13 -16.29
CA ARG A 392 0.59 1.69 -16.02
C ARG A 392 0.05 0.89 -17.22
N ILE A 393 0.50 -0.34 -17.33
CA ILE A 393 0.00 -1.36 -18.25
C ILE A 393 -0.40 -2.57 -17.40
N GLU A 394 -1.57 -3.12 -17.65
CA GLU A 394 -2.06 -4.29 -16.92
C GLU A 394 -1.74 -5.53 -17.73
N ILE A 395 -1.12 -6.50 -17.08
CA ILE A 395 -0.82 -7.80 -17.66
C ILE A 395 -1.70 -8.80 -16.93
N ARG A 396 -2.51 -9.54 -17.68
CA ARG A 396 -3.41 -10.57 -17.17
C ARG A 396 -2.93 -11.93 -17.62
N VAL A 397 -3.02 -12.92 -16.73
CA VAL A 397 -2.56 -14.28 -16.98
C VAL A 397 -3.54 -15.29 -16.38
N LYS A 398 -3.75 -16.41 -17.08
CA LYS A 398 -4.48 -17.57 -16.55
C LYS A 398 -3.54 -18.41 -15.67
N PRO A 399 -3.82 -18.57 -14.37
CA PRO A 399 -3.00 -19.42 -13.52
C PRO A 399 -3.26 -20.90 -13.82
N GLU A 400 -2.24 -21.75 -13.65
CA GLU A 400 -2.37 -23.22 -13.78
C GLU A 400 -3.26 -23.81 -12.67
N LEU A 401 -3.08 -23.31 -11.45
CA LEU A 401 -3.83 -23.71 -10.28
C LEU A 401 -4.74 -22.57 -9.82
N ASN A 402 -5.97 -22.91 -9.42
CA ASN A 402 -6.90 -21.91 -8.89
C ASN A 402 -6.54 -21.44 -7.47
N ASP A 403 -5.75 -22.21 -6.74
CA ASP A 403 -5.22 -21.82 -5.44
C ASP A 403 -3.93 -21.02 -5.63
N ILE A 404 -3.96 -19.74 -5.28
CA ILE A 404 -2.85 -18.81 -5.49
C ILE A 404 -2.13 -18.58 -4.18
N ASN A 405 -0.80 -18.70 -4.20
CA ASN A 405 0.03 -18.46 -3.04
C ASN A 405 0.89 -17.23 -3.27
N ALA A 406 1.00 -16.38 -2.25
CA ALA A 406 2.02 -15.35 -2.19
C ALA A 406 3.23 -15.84 -1.38
N SER A 407 4.41 -15.36 -1.76
CA SER A 407 5.62 -15.52 -0.97
C SER A 407 6.43 -14.22 -0.94
N ARG A 408 7.09 -13.95 0.19
CA ARG A 408 8.01 -12.82 0.35
C ARG A 408 7.34 -11.48 0.00
N GLU A 409 7.93 -10.69 -0.89
CA GLU A 409 7.44 -9.37 -1.31
C GLU A 409 6.14 -9.41 -2.14
N LEU A 410 5.63 -10.58 -2.51
CA LEU A 410 4.36 -10.72 -3.20
C LEU A 410 3.19 -10.51 -2.22
N TYR A 411 2.37 -9.50 -2.49
CA TYR A 411 1.13 -9.22 -1.77
C TYR A 411 -0.05 -9.65 -2.63
N LEU A 412 -0.94 -10.50 -2.12
CA LEU A 412 -2.19 -10.82 -2.80
C LEU A 412 -3.24 -9.76 -2.52
N ASP A 413 -3.94 -9.34 -3.55
CA ASP A 413 -5.03 -8.38 -3.47
C ASP A 413 -6.19 -8.90 -4.32
N VAL A 414 -7.39 -9.05 -3.76
CA VAL A 414 -8.54 -9.48 -4.56
C VAL A 414 -9.25 -8.22 -5.04
N ASP A 415 -9.08 -7.90 -6.32
CA ASP A 415 -9.67 -6.69 -6.90
C ASP A 415 -11.17 -6.91 -7.15
N VAL A 416 -11.95 -6.78 -6.07
CA VAL A 416 -13.42 -6.88 -6.12
C VAL A 416 -14.03 -5.85 -7.09
N PRO A 417 -13.58 -4.57 -7.14
CA PRO A 417 -14.08 -3.61 -8.11
C PRO A 417 -13.89 -4.00 -9.59
N LYS A 418 -12.80 -4.68 -9.94
CA LYS A 418 -12.56 -5.20 -11.31
C LYS A 418 -13.13 -6.59 -11.56
N SER A 419 -13.52 -7.30 -10.51
CA SER A 419 -14.17 -8.59 -10.61
C SER A 419 -15.60 -8.45 -11.16
N LYS A 420 -16.04 -9.44 -11.94
CA LYS A 420 -17.34 -9.45 -12.61
C LYS A 420 -18.23 -10.51 -12.01
N PHE A 421 -19.32 -10.08 -11.38
CA PHE A 421 -20.35 -10.96 -10.83
C PHE A 421 -21.65 -10.75 -11.59
N THR A 422 -22.06 -11.78 -12.34
CA THR A 422 -23.32 -11.76 -13.10
C THR A 422 -24.26 -12.79 -12.52
N VAL A 423 -25.50 -12.39 -12.24
CA VAL A 423 -26.51 -13.22 -11.59
C VAL A 423 -27.62 -13.53 -12.58
N TYR A 424 -27.87 -14.81 -12.83
CA TYR A 424 -28.85 -15.31 -13.77
C TYR A 424 -29.98 -16.06 -13.03
N PRO A 425 -31.25 -15.78 -13.36
CA PRO A 425 -32.35 -16.58 -12.85
C PRO A 425 -32.35 -17.97 -13.50
N GLU A 426 -32.58 -18.98 -12.67
CA GLU A 426 -32.83 -20.37 -13.06
C GLU A 426 -34.30 -20.75 -12.82
#